data_AF-A0A4Q5T502-F1
#
_entry.id   AF-A0A4Q5T502-F1
#
_cell.length_a   1.000
_cell.length_b   1.000
_cell.length_c   1.000
_cell.angle_alpha   90.00
_cell.angle_beta   90.00
_cell.angle_gamma   90.00
#
_symmetry.space_group_name_H-M   'P 1'
#
loop_
_entity.id
_entity.type
_entity.pdbx_description
1 polymer ?
#
loop_
_entity_poly.entity_id
_entity_poly.type
_entity_poly.pdbx_seq_one_letter_code
_entity_poly.pdbx_strand_id
1 'polypeptide(L)' 'MSRVVVVGLGYVGLPLALRAAEVGHQVTGIDLDP' A
#
# COMPACT_ATOMS: atom_id res chain seq x y z
N MET A 1 -12.34 -6.94 6.61
CA MET A 1 -11.75 -6.00 5.62
C MET A 1 -11.43 -4.70 6.32
N SER A 2 -10.22 -4.18 6.13
CA SER A 2 -9.72 -2.96 6.80
C SER A 2 -9.27 -1.93 5.77
N ARG A 3 -9.27 -0.65 6.16
CA ARG A 3 -8.66 0.43 5.37
C ARG A 3 -7.21 0.60 5.79
N VAL A 4 -6.29 0.52 4.84
CA VAL A 4 -4.84 0.58 5.08
C VAL A 4 -4.25 1.73 4.28
N VAL A 5 -3.43 2.54 4.93
CA VAL A 5 -2.63 3.59 4.27
C VAL A 5 -1.17 3.19 4.34
N VAL A 6 -0.48 3.19 3.19
CA VAL A 6 0.96 2.94 3.10
C VAL A 6 1.63 4.22 2.64
N VAL A 7 2.54 4.75 3.47
CA VAL A 7 3.31 5.98 3.18
C VAL A 7 4.73 5.58 2.78
N GLY A 8 5.13 5.95 1.56
CA GLY A 8 6.33 5.48 0.87
C GLY A 8 6.05 4.17 0.11
N LEU A 9 6.26 4.19 -1.21
CA LEU A 9 6.03 3.13 -2.19
C LEU A 9 7.34 2.71 -2.89
N GLY A 10 8.46 2.81 -2.18
CA GLY A 10 9.72 2.21 -2.59
C GLY A 10 9.72 0.68 -2.48
N TYR A 11 10.92 0.10 -2.44
CA TYR A 11 11.14 -1.35 -2.46
C TYR A 11 10.31 -2.15 -1.44
N VAL A 12 10.04 -1.60 -0.26
CA VAL A 12 9.24 -2.28 0.77
C VAL A 12 7.76 -1.90 0.67
N GLY A 13 7.47 -0.63 0.45
CA GLY A 13 6.12 -0.09 0.56
C GLY A 13 5.19 -0.54 -0.56
N LEU A 14 5.69 -0.57 -1.80
CA LEU A 14 4.90 -1.03 -2.94
C LEU A 14 4.48 -2.51 -2.82
N PRO A 15 5.39 -3.48 -2.60
CA PRO A 15 4.97 -4.87 -2.43
C PRO A 15 4.09 -5.06 -1.19
N LEU A 16 4.32 -4.32 -0.09
CA LEU A 16 3.44 -4.34 1.08
C LEU A 16 2.01 -3.90 0.72
N ALA A 17 1.86 -2.77 0.01
CA ALA A 17 0.57 -2.25 -0.41
C ALA A 17 -0.18 -3.24 -1.32
N LEU A 18 0.54 -3.85 -2.27
CA LEU A 18 -0.02 -4.84 -3.19
C LEU A 18 -0.48 -6.10 -2.46
N ARG A 19 0.34 -6.67 -1.56
CA ARG A 19 -0.06 -7.86 -0.78
C ARG A 19 -1.24 -7.59 0.14
N ALA A 20 -1.32 -6.40 0.73
CA ALA A 20 -2.48 -5.99 1.52
C ALA A 20 -3.76 -5.91 0.67
N ALA A 21 -3.66 -5.41 -0.57
CA ALA A 21 -4.78 -5.39 -1.51
C ALA A 21 -5.20 -6.80 -1.96
N GLU A 22 -4.24 -7.68 -2.25
CA GLU A 22 -4.51 -9.08 -2.67
C GLU A 22 -5.29 -9.89 -1.63
N VAL A 23 -5.03 -9.68 -0.33
CA VAL A 23 -5.78 -10.34 0.76
C VAL A 23 -7.09 -9.64 1.11
N GLY A 24 -7.49 -8.63 0.31
CA GLY A 24 -8.78 -7.97 0.42
C GLY A 24 -8.82 -6.82 1.41
N HIS A 25 -7.73 -6.08 1.64
CA HIS A 25 -7.81 -4.77 2.29
C HIS A 25 -8.05 -3.67 1.27
N GLN A 26 -8.72 -2.59 1.70
CA GLN A 26 -8.86 -1.38 0.88
C GLN A 26 -7.63 -0.51 1.14
N VAL A 27 -6.72 -0.42 0.16
CA VAL A 27 -5.40 0.19 0.32
C VAL A 27 -5.31 1.53 -0.39
N THR A 28 -4.73 2.53 0.28
CA THR A 28 -4.31 3.81 -0.33
C THR A 28 -2.80 3.94 -0.17
N GLY A 29 -2.07 4.07 -1.28
CA GLY A 29 -0.65 4.39 -1.28
C GLY A 29 -0.43 5.91 -1.35
N ILE A 30 0.54 6.42 -0.61
CA ILE A 30 0.99 7.81 -0.66
C ILE A 30 2.50 7.77 -0.87
N ASP A 31 2.97 8.37 -1.95
CA ASP A 31 4.39 8.64 -2.19
C ASP A 31 4.56 10.13 -2.52
N LEU A 32 5.73 10.68 -2.21
CA LEU A 32 6.12 12.03 -2.61
C LEU A 32 6.69 12.06 -4.03
N ASP A 33 7.24 10.92 -4.48
CA ASP A 33 7.68 10.72 -5.85
C ASP A 33 6.45 10.39 -6.74
N PRO A 34 6.27 11.09 -7.89
CA PRO A 34 5.14 10.87 -8.80
C PRO A 34 5.04 9.46 -9.39
#